data_AF-A0A2N6PID0-F1
#
_entry.id   AF-A0A2N6PID0-F1
#
_cell.length_a   1.000
_cell.length_b   1.000
_cell.length_c   1.000
_cell.angle_alpha   90.00
_cell.angle_beta   90.00
_cell.angle_gamma   90.00
#
_symmetry.space_group_name_H-M   'P 1'
#
loop_
_entity.id
_entity.type
_entity.pdbx_description
1 polymer ?
#
loop_
_entity_poly.entity_id
_entity_poly.type
_entity_poly.pdbx_seq_one_letter_code
_entity_poly.pdbx_strand_id
1 'polypeptide(L)'
;MSAENPEQGFSFTDKRRVDPETGQVRQPQAGSGDTGAAEPSEAQEQAQAAAAEGRLDSDGPEVATGGEPAAETDPAAQAAEQAEAAAQSEGAEQAQGTAQAEAPTASGAETGEGALDPENVSPANDTEAELLDHLKRINAEYAAYRMRSQREQDRAKEAGVASVVEALFPVLDEVRLARENGDVEGPFDTHVTKLFDTLAKLGVTQYGEVGEEFDANIHEALMQQPSDEVETPTVFLVMQPGYMLGERVLRAARVGVQAPAD
;
A
#
# COMPACT_ATOMS: atom_id res chain seq x y z
N MET A 1 -17.90 63.09 -17.31
CA MET A 1 -17.11 62.10 -18.07
C MET A 1 -16.08 61.54 -17.11
N SER A 2 -16.35 60.32 -16.66
CA SER A 2 -15.53 59.54 -15.73
C SER A 2 -14.26 59.06 -16.41
N ALA A 3 -13.15 59.00 -15.66
CA ALA A 3 -12.38 57.77 -15.41
C ALA A 3 -11.06 58.12 -14.70
N GLU A 4 -11.04 57.99 -13.38
CA GLU A 4 -9.81 57.75 -12.60
C GLU A 4 -9.59 56.23 -12.58
N ASN A 5 -8.37 55.79 -12.92
CA ASN A 5 -7.97 54.40 -12.98
C ASN A 5 -7.26 54.03 -11.66
N PRO A 6 -7.80 53.14 -10.80
CA PRO A 6 -7.08 52.69 -9.62
C PRO A 6 -6.18 51.50 -9.96
N GLU A 7 -4.87 51.66 -9.80
CA GLU A 7 -3.90 50.57 -9.83
C GLU A 7 -4.22 49.58 -8.71
N GLN A 8 -4.73 48.41 -9.07
CA GLN A 8 -4.96 47.30 -8.15
C GLN A 8 -3.64 46.58 -7.91
N GLY A 9 -2.99 46.88 -6.79
CA GLY A 9 -1.83 46.15 -6.31
C GLY A 9 -2.20 44.71 -5.92
N PHE A 10 -1.54 43.73 -6.53
CA PHE A 10 -1.68 42.32 -6.17
C PHE A 10 -1.09 42.08 -4.77
N SER A 11 -1.86 41.46 -3.87
CA SER A 11 -1.34 40.99 -2.57
C SER A 11 -1.20 39.48 -2.59
N PHE A 12 0.00 38.99 -2.26
CA PHE A 12 0.31 37.57 -2.13
C PHE A 12 0.39 37.22 -0.65
N THR A 13 -0.51 36.37 -0.17
CA THR A 13 -0.49 35.87 1.21
C THR A 13 0.22 34.51 1.24
N ASP A 14 1.43 34.47 1.81
CA ASP A 14 2.21 33.24 1.95
C ASP A 14 1.59 32.34 3.04
N LYS A 15 1.23 31.10 2.67
CA LYS A 15 0.59 30.09 3.54
C LYS A 15 1.59 29.13 4.19
N ARG A 16 2.90 29.34 4.04
CA ARG A 16 3.91 28.46 4.63
C ARG A 16 3.87 28.53 6.16
N ARG A 17 4.02 27.36 6.79
CA ARG A 17 4.05 27.18 8.26
C ARG A 17 5.36 27.69 8.90
N VAL A 18 6.35 27.96 8.06
CA VAL A 18 7.70 28.39 8.41
C VAL A 18 7.96 29.72 7.73
N ASP A 19 8.45 30.68 8.50
CA ASP A 19 8.77 32.01 8.02
C ASP A 19 10.02 31.98 7.10
N PRO A 20 9.97 32.58 5.89
CA PRO A 20 11.04 32.46 4.91
C PRO A 20 12.31 33.27 5.24
N GLU A 21 12.23 34.32 6.07
CA GLU A 21 13.42 35.11 6.44
C GLU A 21 14.10 34.60 7.71
N THR A 22 13.36 33.93 8.59
CA THR A 22 13.86 33.51 9.90
C THR A 22 13.94 31.99 10.09
N GLY A 23 13.31 31.20 9.21
CA GLY A 23 13.31 29.73 9.27
C GLY A 23 12.58 29.14 10.48
N GLN A 24 11.88 29.97 11.27
CA GLN A 24 11.17 29.54 12.48
C GLN A 24 9.70 29.20 12.17
N VAL A 25 9.16 28.21 12.88
CA VAL A 25 7.76 27.78 12.77
C VAL A 25 6.86 28.81 13.47
N ARG A 26 5.86 29.37 12.78
CA ARG A 26 4.89 30.29 13.39
C ARG A 26 4.01 29.53 14.38
N GLN A 27 4.10 29.86 15.66
CA GLN A 27 3.13 29.42 16.67
C GLN A 27 1.87 30.30 16.59
N PRO A 28 0.65 29.73 16.66
CA PRO A 28 -0.58 30.51 16.69
C PRO A 28 -0.67 31.28 18.02
N GLN A 29 -0.63 32.61 17.97
CA GLN A 29 -0.96 33.43 19.14
C GLN A 29 -2.47 33.42 19.38
N ALA A 30 -2.89 32.89 20.53
CA ALA A 30 -4.23 33.07 21.06
C ALA A 30 -4.39 34.52 21.54
N GLY A 31 -5.17 35.30 20.79
CA GLY A 31 -5.51 36.69 21.10
C GLY A 31 -6.96 36.83 21.57
N SER A 32 -7.09 37.43 22.74
CA SER A 32 -8.27 37.81 23.53
C SER A 32 -9.17 38.91 22.93
N GLY A 33 -10.45 38.90 23.32
CA GLY A 33 -11.46 39.98 23.18
C GLY A 33 -12.67 39.49 22.36
N ASP A 34 -13.93 39.57 22.77
CA ASP A 34 -14.62 40.48 23.68
C ASP A 34 -15.93 39.82 24.19
N THR A 35 -16.29 40.12 25.43
CA THR A 35 -17.44 39.63 26.21
C THR A 35 -18.68 40.48 25.92
N GLY A 36 -19.68 39.90 25.24
CA GLY A 36 -21.04 40.42 25.17
C GLY A 36 -21.98 39.59 26.04
N ALA A 37 -22.36 40.15 27.19
CA ALA A 37 -23.33 39.57 28.13
C ALA A 37 -24.77 39.59 27.59
N ALA A 38 -25.51 38.50 27.80
CA ALA A 38 -26.97 38.50 27.97
C ALA A 38 -27.39 37.26 28.79
N GLU A 39 -28.16 37.51 29.84
CA GLU A 39 -28.60 36.58 30.90
C GLU A 39 -29.62 35.50 30.45
N PRO A 40 -29.83 34.44 31.26
CA PRO A 40 -30.71 33.32 30.93
C PRO A 40 -32.14 33.55 31.42
N SER A 41 -33.12 32.97 30.72
CA SER A 41 -34.50 32.82 31.21
C SER A 41 -34.92 31.36 31.08
N GLU A 42 -35.09 30.71 32.22
CA GLU A 42 -35.78 29.44 32.38
C GLU A 42 -37.28 29.62 32.06
N ALA A 43 -37.85 28.70 31.27
CA ALA A 43 -39.29 28.44 31.25
C ALA A 43 -39.60 27.03 30.69
N GLN A 44 -40.08 26.17 31.59
CA GLN A 44 -41.23 25.25 31.42
C GLN A 44 -41.05 23.94 30.62
N GLU A 45 -40.58 22.92 31.33
CA GLU A 45 -41.38 21.77 31.82
C GLU A 45 -42.64 21.29 31.05
N GLN A 46 -42.62 19.97 30.76
CA GLN A 46 -43.73 19.00 30.56
C GLN A 46 -44.54 18.97 29.23
N ALA A 47 -44.45 17.84 28.52
CA ALA A 47 -45.56 16.86 28.39
C ALA A 47 -45.17 15.64 27.54
N GLN A 48 -45.48 14.44 28.06
CA GLN A 48 -45.42 13.15 27.38
C GLN A 48 -46.73 12.80 26.65
N ALA A 49 -46.58 11.98 25.61
CA ALA A 49 -47.49 10.95 25.09
C ALA A 49 -48.80 11.34 24.34
N ALA A 50 -48.87 10.96 23.06
CA ALA A 50 -50.00 10.25 22.45
C ALA A 50 -49.64 9.69 21.06
N ALA A 51 -50.05 8.45 20.80
CA ALA A 51 -49.99 7.76 19.52
C ALA A 51 -51.21 8.08 18.63
N ALA A 52 -51.05 8.04 17.30
CA ALA A 52 -51.92 7.36 16.32
C ALA A 52 -51.81 7.98 14.90
N GLU A 53 -51.56 7.09 13.93
CA GLU A 53 -51.99 7.02 12.52
C GLU A 53 -52.20 8.27 11.64
N GLY A 54 -51.61 8.24 10.43
CA GLY A 54 -51.96 9.14 9.33
C GLY A 54 -51.14 8.85 8.06
N ARG A 55 -51.83 8.35 7.04
CA ARG A 55 -51.32 7.82 5.76
C ARG A 55 -51.53 8.83 4.62
N LEU A 56 -50.59 8.84 3.64
CA LEU A 56 -50.60 9.51 2.31
C LEU A 56 -50.58 11.06 2.36
N ASP A 57 -49.90 11.83 1.50
CA ASP A 57 -49.77 11.75 0.04
C ASP A 57 -48.55 12.56 -0.51
N SER A 58 -48.24 12.29 -1.78
CA SER A 58 -47.25 12.88 -2.71
C SER A 58 -47.23 14.42 -2.84
N ASP A 59 -46.05 15.01 -3.03
CA ASP A 59 -45.77 15.90 -4.18
C ASP A 59 -44.26 16.24 -4.31
N GLY A 60 -43.75 16.30 -5.53
CA GLY A 60 -42.35 16.64 -5.83
C GLY A 60 -42.04 16.55 -7.33
N PRO A 61 -41.89 17.68 -8.05
CA PRO A 61 -41.93 17.71 -9.53
C PRO A 61 -40.57 17.54 -10.23
N GLU A 62 -40.67 17.12 -11.50
CA GLU A 62 -39.62 17.02 -12.53
C GLU A 62 -38.88 18.34 -12.82
N VAL A 63 -37.58 18.27 -13.18
CA VAL A 63 -36.97 19.10 -14.24
C VAL A 63 -35.85 18.34 -14.97
N ALA A 64 -35.80 18.56 -16.28
CA ALA A 64 -35.09 17.87 -17.35
C ALA A 64 -33.63 18.31 -17.61
N THR A 65 -32.88 17.37 -18.23
CA THR A 65 -31.90 17.49 -19.34
C THR A 65 -30.83 18.58 -19.37
N GLY A 66 -29.57 18.17 -19.63
CA GLY A 66 -28.62 19.00 -20.38
C GLY A 66 -27.14 18.59 -20.30
N GLY A 67 -26.63 17.99 -21.39
CA GLY A 67 -25.35 18.35 -22.02
C GLY A 67 -24.03 17.89 -21.40
N GLU A 68 -23.43 16.85 -22.00
CA GLU A 68 -21.97 16.64 -22.01
C GLU A 68 -21.24 17.83 -22.66
N PRO A 69 -20.04 18.17 -22.15
CA PRO A 69 -18.96 18.56 -23.03
C PRO A 69 -17.72 17.67 -22.87
N ALA A 70 -17.23 17.34 -24.06
CA ALA A 70 -15.92 16.82 -24.46
C ALA A 70 -14.76 16.96 -23.46
N ALA A 71 -14.01 15.87 -23.35
CA ALA A 71 -12.68 15.79 -22.76
C ALA A 71 -11.68 16.68 -23.51
N GLU A 72 -11.12 17.67 -22.82
CA GLU A 72 -9.85 18.29 -23.16
C GLU A 72 -8.74 17.54 -22.42
N THR A 73 -7.88 16.86 -23.19
CA THR A 73 -6.67 16.18 -22.72
C THR A 73 -5.53 17.18 -22.54
N ASP A 74 -4.92 17.18 -21.36
CA ASP A 74 -3.72 17.94 -21.00
C ASP A 74 -2.47 17.44 -21.78
N PRO A 75 -1.77 18.30 -22.54
CA PRO A 75 -0.59 17.92 -23.33
C PRO A 75 0.66 17.61 -22.48
N ALA A 76 0.63 17.74 -21.16
CA ALA A 76 1.76 17.40 -20.29
C ALA A 76 1.96 15.88 -20.08
N ALA A 77 0.95 15.06 -20.38
CA ALA A 77 1.02 13.60 -20.18
C ALA A 77 1.81 12.86 -21.29
N GLN A 78 1.97 13.45 -22.47
CA GLN A 78 2.67 12.79 -23.61
C GLN A 78 4.19 12.94 -23.60
N ALA A 79 4.75 13.79 -22.73
CA ALA A 79 6.20 13.95 -22.61
C ALA A 79 6.85 12.92 -21.68
N ALA A 80 6.07 12.25 -20.82
CA ALA A 80 6.57 11.22 -19.90
C ALA A 80 6.63 9.83 -20.55
N GLU A 81 5.77 9.55 -21.53
CA GLU A 81 5.62 8.21 -22.13
C GLU A 81 6.68 7.88 -23.20
N GLN A 82 7.40 8.88 -23.73
CA GLN A 82 8.49 8.65 -24.71
C GLN A 82 9.87 8.43 -24.07
N ALA A 83 10.01 8.61 -22.75
CA ALA A 83 11.24 8.30 -22.04
C ALA A 83 11.31 6.84 -21.56
N GLU A 84 10.17 6.13 -21.52
CA GLU A 84 10.08 4.78 -20.95
C GLU A 84 10.24 3.66 -21.99
N ALA A 85 10.08 3.95 -23.29
CA ALA A 85 10.19 2.95 -24.36
C ALA A 85 11.63 2.69 -24.86
N ALA A 86 12.63 3.50 -24.46
CA ALA A 86 14.02 3.33 -24.90
C ALA A 86 14.90 2.53 -23.93
N ALA A 87 14.39 2.16 -22.74
CA ALA A 87 15.17 1.51 -21.69
C ALA A 87 14.89 0.00 -21.51
N GLN A 88 14.02 -0.60 -22.33
CA GLN A 88 13.55 -1.99 -22.16
C GLN A 88 14.04 -2.99 -23.22
N SER A 89 15.02 -2.68 -24.07
CA SER A 89 15.50 -3.65 -25.08
C SER A 89 16.86 -4.30 -24.81
N GLU A 90 17.56 -4.01 -23.73
CA GLU A 90 18.88 -4.63 -23.50
C GLU A 90 19.08 -5.06 -22.05
N GLY A 91 18.67 -6.30 -21.77
CA GLY A 91 18.99 -6.94 -20.50
C GLY A 91 18.42 -8.35 -20.36
N ALA A 92 19.02 -9.32 -21.06
CA ALA A 92 19.35 -10.64 -20.51
C ALA A 92 19.75 -11.62 -21.62
N GLU A 93 21.05 -11.88 -21.77
CA GLU A 93 21.56 -13.25 -21.89
C GLU A 93 23.08 -13.27 -21.76
N GLN A 94 23.58 -14.26 -21.00
CA GLN A 94 24.98 -14.68 -20.80
C GLN A 94 25.82 -13.91 -19.77
N ALA A 95 25.65 -14.29 -18.51
CA ALA A 95 26.70 -14.22 -17.50
C ALA A 95 27.36 -15.61 -17.35
N GLN A 96 28.40 -15.87 -18.16
CA GLN A 96 29.48 -16.81 -17.88
C GLN A 96 30.61 -16.56 -18.89
N GLY A 97 31.73 -16.02 -18.44
CA GLY A 97 32.90 -15.80 -19.30
C GLY A 97 33.87 -14.78 -18.75
N THR A 98 34.94 -15.28 -18.14
CA THR A 98 36.20 -14.59 -17.81
C THR A 98 36.64 -13.58 -18.88
N ALA A 99 36.89 -12.32 -18.48
CA ALA A 99 37.56 -11.34 -19.33
C ALA A 99 38.73 -10.69 -18.58
N GLN A 100 39.89 -11.22 -18.93
CA GLN A 100 41.23 -10.69 -18.75
C GLN A 100 41.36 -9.42 -19.60
N ALA A 101 41.67 -8.27 -19.00
CA ALA A 101 41.90 -7.03 -19.72
C ALA A 101 43.35 -6.99 -20.22
N GLU A 102 43.52 -7.05 -21.54
CA GLU A 102 44.79 -6.84 -22.25
C GLU A 102 45.22 -5.36 -22.19
N ALA A 103 46.50 -5.16 -21.92
CA ALA A 103 47.19 -3.88 -21.99
C ALA A 103 47.59 -3.54 -23.43
N PRO A 104 47.65 -2.25 -23.83
CA PRO A 104 48.39 -1.86 -25.02
C PRO A 104 49.86 -1.68 -24.67
N THR A 105 50.71 -2.43 -25.36
CA THR A 105 52.16 -2.24 -25.40
C THR A 105 52.52 -0.96 -26.15
N ALA A 106 53.20 -0.04 -25.48
CA ALA A 106 54.02 0.99 -26.12
C ALA A 106 55.42 0.95 -25.51
N SER A 107 56.35 0.34 -26.24
CA SER A 107 57.79 0.42 -25.99
C SER A 107 58.43 1.17 -27.15
N GLY A 108 58.99 2.33 -26.84
CA GLY A 108 59.76 3.19 -27.74
C GLY A 108 60.33 4.34 -26.93
N ALA A 109 61.43 4.08 -26.23
CA ALA A 109 62.18 5.08 -25.48
C ALA A 109 62.81 6.09 -26.44
N GLU A 110 62.64 7.39 -26.17
CA GLU A 110 63.69 8.40 -26.36
C GLU A 110 63.63 9.43 -25.21
N THR A 111 64.81 9.60 -24.61
CA THR A 111 65.29 10.49 -23.56
C THR A 111 64.61 11.86 -23.43
N GLY A 112 64.15 12.15 -22.22
CA GLY A 112 63.93 13.48 -21.68
C GLY A 112 64.10 13.44 -20.16
N GLU A 113 65.33 13.61 -19.68
CA GLU A 113 65.63 13.90 -18.27
C GLU A 113 64.92 15.20 -17.85
N GLY A 114 63.74 15.05 -17.26
CA GLY A 114 63.15 16.01 -16.34
C GLY A 114 62.93 15.26 -15.05
N ALA A 115 63.80 15.48 -14.08
CA ALA A 115 63.69 14.92 -12.73
C ALA A 115 62.27 15.17 -12.20
N LEU A 116 61.47 14.10 -12.12
CA LEU A 116 60.29 14.10 -11.27
C LEU A 116 60.83 13.95 -9.86
N ASP A 117 60.94 15.07 -9.15
CA ASP A 117 61.19 15.09 -7.71
C ASP A 117 60.26 14.04 -7.04
N PRO A 118 60.81 13.04 -6.33
CA PRO A 118 60.00 12.06 -5.59
C PRO A 118 59.26 12.70 -4.39
N GLU A 119 59.36 14.01 -4.21
CA GLU A 119 58.79 14.78 -3.10
C GLU A 119 57.44 15.43 -3.42
N ASN A 120 56.92 15.29 -4.65
CA ASN A 120 55.59 15.78 -5.03
C ASN A 120 54.57 14.65 -5.27
N VAL A 121 54.78 13.50 -4.63
CA VAL A 121 53.68 12.56 -4.30
C VAL A 121 52.92 13.18 -3.14
N SER A 122 52.19 14.24 -3.48
CA SER A 122 51.57 15.20 -2.58
C SER A 122 50.46 14.56 -1.73
N PRO A 123 50.18 15.07 -0.51
CA PRO A 123 49.01 14.72 0.31
C PRO A 123 47.67 14.76 -0.44
N ALA A 124 47.62 15.38 -1.63
CA ALA A 124 46.48 15.34 -2.54
C ALA A 124 46.04 13.91 -2.90
N ASN A 125 46.96 12.99 -3.19
CA ASN A 125 46.60 11.61 -3.57
C ASN A 125 45.99 10.81 -2.39
N ASP A 126 46.47 11.06 -1.18
CA ASP A 126 45.93 10.43 0.04
C ASP A 126 44.50 10.95 0.33
N THR A 127 44.26 12.26 0.17
CA THR A 127 42.91 12.83 0.32
C THR A 127 41.92 12.32 -0.72
N GLU A 128 42.38 12.07 -1.95
CA GLU A 128 41.56 11.47 -3.00
C GLU A 128 41.18 10.02 -2.66
N ALA A 129 42.14 9.23 -2.18
CA ALA A 129 41.88 7.86 -1.74
C ALA A 129 40.90 7.79 -0.56
N GLU A 130 41.08 8.65 0.45
CA GLU A 130 40.17 8.78 1.60
C GLU A 130 38.75 9.18 1.16
N LEU A 131 38.64 10.14 0.23
CA LEU A 131 37.34 10.56 -0.29
C LEU A 131 36.67 9.44 -1.10
N LEU A 132 37.41 8.71 -1.93
CA LEU A 132 36.89 7.56 -2.66
C LEU A 132 36.39 6.48 -1.72
N ASP A 133 37.11 6.18 -0.66
CA ASP A 133 36.68 5.20 0.34
C ASP A 133 35.47 5.69 1.13
N HIS A 134 35.40 6.98 1.43
CA HIS A 134 34.22 7.60 2.04
C HIS A 134 32.98 7.50 1.12
N LEU A 135 33.14 7.77 -0.17
CA LEU A 135 32.08 7.65 -1.17
C LEU A 135 31.64 6.20 -1.36
N LYS A 136 32.57 5.24 -1.42
CA LYS A 136 32.25 3.81 -1.48
C LYS A 136 31.43 3.38 -0.26
N ARG A 137 31.81 3.84 0.94
CA ARG A 137 31.10 3.55 2.17
C ARG A 137 29.68 4.13 2.17
N ILE A 138 29.51 5.40 1.81
CA ILE A 138 28.20 6.04 1.70
C ILE A 138 27.32 5.31 0.66
N ASN A 139 27.89 4.95 -0.48
CA ASN A 139 27.16 4.20 -1.51
C ASN A 139 26.72 2.82 -0.99
N ALA A 140 27.55 2.12 -0.23
CA ALA A 140 27.20 0.86 0.41
C ALA A 140 26.10 1.03 1.46
N GLU A 141 26.20 2.07 2.31
CA GLU A 141 25.18 2.41 3.31
C GLU A 141 23.84 2.75 2.64
N TYR A 142 23.86 3.53 1.56
CA TYR A 142 22.66 3.88 0.79
C TYR A 142 22.02 2.65 0.11
N ALA A 143 22.83 1.77 -0.49
CA ALA A 143 22.34 0.53 -1.08
C ALA A 143 21.67 -0.37 -0.02
N ALA A 144 22.29 -0.50 1.16
CA ALA A 144 21.71 -1.23 2.28
C ALA A 144 20.40 -0.60 2.79
N TYR A 145 20.36 0.73 2.91
CA TYR A 145 19.15 1.47 3.27
C TYR A 145 18.02 1.24 2.27
N ARG A 146 18.28 1.37 0.97
CA ARG A 146 17.29 1.13 -0.09
C ARG A 146 16.72 -0.28 -0.01
N MET A 147 17.58 -1.28 0.12
CA MET A 147 17.15 -2.68 0.26
C MET A 147 16.35 -2.92 1.54
N ARG A 148 16.66 -2.24 2.63
CA ARG A 148 15.89 -2.32 3.89
C ARG A 148 14.52 -1.66 3.73
N SER A 149 14.50 -0.43 3.21
CA SER A 149 13.28 0.35 3.02
C SER A 149 12.30 -0.36 2.09
N GLN A 150 12.79 -0.94 0.99
CA GLN A 150 11.94 -1.71 0.07
C GLN A 150 11.25 -2.89 0.79
N ARG A 151 12.00 -3.69 1.56
CA ARG A 151 11.42 -4.81 2.33
C ARG A 151 10.44 -4.34 3.40
N GLU A 152 10.67 -3.17 3.99
CA GLU A 152 9.73 -2.59 4.97
C GLU A 152 8.44 -2.13 4.29
N GLN A 153 8.53 -1.50 3.12
CA GLN A 153 7.35 -1.14 2.33
C GLN A 153 6.54 -2.38 1.93
N ASP A 154 7.20 -3.45 1.50
CA ASP A 154 6.53 -4.68 1.09
C ASP A 154 5.84 -5.37 2.29
N ARG A 155 6.51 -5.43 3.45
CA ARG A 155 5.87 -5.88 4.71
C ARG A 155 4.69 -5.00 5.12
N ALA A 156 4.80 -3.68 4.95
CA ALA A 156 3.70 -2.77 5.29
C ALA A 156 2.50 -2.97 4.36
N LYS A 157 2.73 -3.22 3.06
CA LYS A 157 1.67 -3.57 2.11
C LYS A 157 0.99 -4.88 2.50
N GLU A 158 1.75 -5.94 2.78
CA GLU A 158 1.22 -7.23 3.23
C GLU A 158 0.44 -7.10 4.53
N ALA A 159 0.95 -6.35 5.51
CA ALA A 159 0.24 -6.08 6.76
C ALA A 159 -1.06 -5.31 6.54
N GLY A 160 -1.08 -4.35 5.59
CA GLY A 160 -2.28 -3.63 5.19
C GLY A 160 -3.33 -4.56 4.61
N VAL A 161 -2.95 -5.41 3.64
CA VAL A 161 -3.86 -6.41 3.04
C VAL A 161 -4.39 -7.36 4.11
N ALA A 162 -3.52 -7.88 4.98
CA ALA A 162 -3.91 -8.76 6.08
C ALA A 162 -4.98 -8.12 6.97
N SER A 163 -4.79 -6.86 7.39
CA SER A 163 -5.75 -6.15 8.25
C SER A 163 -7.14 -5.98 7.62
N VAL A 164 -7.19 -5.76 6.31
CA VAL A 164 -8.46 -5.65 5.57
C VAL A 164 -9.15 -7.01 5.51
N VAL A 165 -8.40 -8.07 5.18
CA VAL A 165 -8.93 -9.44 5.10
C VAL A 165 -9.44 -9.92 6.46
N GLU A 166 -8.70 -9.64 7.53
CA GLU A 166 -9.11 -9.95 8.90
C GLU A 166 -10.44 -9.27 9.27
N ALA A 167 -10.66 -8.03 8.82
CA ALA A 167 -11.94 -7.33 9.01
C ALA A 167 -13.07 -7.92 8.15
N LEU A 168 -12.77 -8.54 7.01
CA LEU A 168 -13.75 -9.17 6.13
C LEU A 168 -14.15 -10.58 6.56
N PHE A 169 -13.43 -11.22 7.48
CA PHE A 169 -13.68 -12.61 7.89
C PHE A 169 -15.15 -12.93 8.24
N PRO A 170 -15.88 -12.11 9.04
CA PRO A 170 -17.28 -12.41 9.34
C PRO A 170 -18.15 -12.48 8.07
N VAL A 171 -17.92 -11.58 7.12
CA VAL A 171 -18.68 -11.53 5.86
C VAL A 171 -18.34 -12.73 4.97
N LEU A 172 -17.06 -13.11 4.89
CA LEU A 172 -16.65 -14.27 4.10
C LEU A 172 -17.22 -15.58 4.67
N ASP A 173 -17.29 -15.69 6.01
CA ASP A 173 -17.88 -16.83 6.70
C ASP A 173 -19.40 -16.89 6.45
N GLU A 174 -20.11 -15.76 6.50
CA GLU A 174 -21.54 -15.68 6.17
C GLU A 174 -21.83 -16.03 4.71
N VAL A 175 -21.02 -15.54 3.77
CA VAL A 175 -21.16 -15.84 2.34
C VAL A 175 -20.97 -17.34 2.08
N ARG A 176 -19.99 -17.97 2.75
CA ARG A 176 -19.79 -19.42 2.67
C ARG A 176 -21.03 -20.16 3.21
N LEU A 177 -21.49 -19.79 4.39
CA LEU A 177 -22.65 -20.43 5.02
C LEU A 177 -23.91 -20.31 4.13
N ALA A 178 -24.14 -19.13 3.56
CA ALA A 178 -25.22 -18.89 2.61
C ALA A 178 -25.08 -19.77 1.35
N ARG A 179 -23.86 -19.98 0.86
CA ARG A 179 -23.61 -20.88 -0.28
C ARG A 179 -23.88 -22.35 0.05
N GLU A 180 -23.45 -22.81 1.21
CA GLU A 180 -23.69 -24.19 1.69
C GLU A 180 -25.20 -24.46 1.90
N ASN A 181 -25.96 -23.45 2.30
CA ASN A 181 -27.41 -23.54 2.48
C ASN A 181 -28.22 -23.40 1.18
N GLY A 182 -27.58 -23.05 0.05
CA GLY A 182 -28.27 -22.78 -1.22
C GLY A 182 -28.94 -21.40 -1.29
N ASP A 183 -28.59 -20.46 -0.42
CA ASP A 183 -29.09 -19.08 -0.47
C ASP A 183 -28.34 -18.24 -1.52
N VAL A 184 -27.15 -18.68 -1.93
CA VAL A 184 -26.33 -18.08 -2.99
C VAL A 184 -26.47 -18.90 -4.27
N GLU A 185 -27.36 -18.46 -5.16
CA GLU A 185 -27.60 -19.13 -6.44
C GLU A 185 -27.57 -18.16 -7.63
N GLY A 186 -27.43 -18.73 -8.84
CA GLY A 186 -27.55 -18.00 -10.09
C GLY A 186 -26.49 -16.90 -10.28
N PRO A 187 -26.85 -15.70 -10.76
CA PRO A 187 -25.89 -14.63 -11.01
C PRO A 187 -25.11 -14.17 -9.76
N PHE A 188 -25.71 -14.29 -8.58
CA PHE A 188 -25.06 -13.88 -7.33
C PHE A 188 -23.83 -14.74 -7.00
N ASP A 189 -23.90 -16.03 -7.28
CA ASP A 189 -22.78 -16.96 -7.13
C ASP A 189 -21.55 -16.57 -7.97
N THR A 190 -21.78 -15.98 -9.14
CA THR A 190 -20.70 -15.45 -9.99
C THR A 190 -20.01 -14.24 -9.34
N HIS A 191 -20.75 -13.40 -8.62
CA HIS A 191 -20.18 -12.27 -7.89
C HIS A 191 -19.36 -12.73 -6.68
N VAL A 192 -19.84 -13.74 -5.96
CA VAL A 192 -19.11 -14.40 -4.87
C VAL A 192 -17.81 -15.02 -5.39
N THR A 193 -17.87 -15.74 -6.51
CA THR A 193 -16.68 -16.32 -7.14
C THR A 193 -15.66 -15.23 -7.53
N LYS A 194 -16.13 -14.13 -8.13
CA LYS A 194 -15.27 -12.97 -8.45
C LYS A 194 -14.63 -12.34 -7.22
N LEU A 195 -15.33 -12.29 -6.08
CA LEU A 195 -14.77 -11.81 -4.83
C LEU A 195 -13.57 -12.66 -4.42
N PHE A 196 -13.71 -13.98 -4.40
CA PHE A 196 -12.60 -14.89 -4.10
C PHE A 196 -11.46 -14.80 -5.12
N ASP A 197 -11.77 -14.67 -6.42
CA ASP A 197 -10.74 -14.45 -7.45
C ASP A 197 -9.95 -13.15 -7.23
N THR A 198 -10.61 -12.08 -6.76
CA THR A 198 -9.92 -10.83 -6.45
C THR A 198 -9.03 -10.94 -5.22
N LEU A 199 -9.47 -11.68 -4.19
CA LEU A 199 -8.66 -11.99 -3.02
C LEU A 199 -7.45 -12.85 -3.39
N ALA A 200 -7.63 -13.85 -4.26
CA ALA A 200 -6.53 -14.68 -4.77
C ALA A 200 -5.47 -13.87 -5.53
N LYS A 201 -5.88 -12.86 -6.32
CA LYS A 201 -4.93 -11.94 -6.99
C LYS A 201 -4.14 -11.07 -6.00
N LEU A 202 -4.68 -10.81 -4.82
CA LEU A 202 -3.98 -10.12 -3.73
C LEU A 202 -3.11 -11.08 -2.89
N GLY A 203 -3.02 -12.35 -3.28
CA GLY A 203 -2.25 -13.38 -2.59
C GLY A 203 -2.99 -14.06 -1.43
N VAL A 204 -4.29 -13.82 -1.29
CA VAL A 204 -5.12 -14.42 -0.22
C VAL A 204 -5.73 -15.72 -0.72
N THR A 205 -5.44 -16.83 -0.06
CA THR A 205 -5.98 -18.16 -0.37
C THR A 205 -6.81 -18.68 0.79
N GLN A 206 -7.93 -19.32 0.45
CA GLN A 206 -8.75 -20.08 1.39
C GLN A 206 -8.27 -21.53 1.41
N TYR A 207 -8.29 -22.17 2.57
CA TYR A 207 -7.96 -23.59 2.74
C TYR A 207 -8.80 -24.22 3.87
N GLY A 208 -8.68 -25.53 4.06
CA GLY A 208 -9.52 -26.30 4.97
C GLY A 208 -10.75 -26.79 4.22
N GLU A 209 -10.55 -27.72 3.30
CA GLU A 209 -11.60 -28.47 2.62
C GLU A 209 -11.75 -29.88 3.21
N VAL A 210 -12.95 -30.45 3.07
CA VAL A 210 -13.19 -31.82 3.52
C VAL A 210 -12.41 -32.79 2.64
N GLY A 211 -11.65 -33.69 3.27
CA GLY A 211 -10.75 -34.63 2.61
C GLY A 211 -9.29 -34.17 2.54
N GLU A 212 -8.97 -32.95 2.96
CA GLU A 212 -7.58 -32.49 3.05
C GLU A 212 -6.84 -33.20 4.20
N GLU A 213 -5.55 -33.48 3.99
CA GLU A 213 -4.68 -33.98 5.06
C GLU A 213 -4.50 -32.92 6.15
N PHE A 214 -4.57 -33.34 7.41
CA PHE A 214 -4.47 -32.43 8.54
C PHE A 214 -3.02 -32.02 8.81
N ASP A 215 -2.70 -30.74 8.62
CA ASP A 215 -1.45 -30.11 9.06
C ASP A 215 -1.69 -29.18 10.26
N ALA A 216 -1.02 -29.46 11.39
CA ALA A 216 -1.12 -28.69 12.63
C ALA A 216 -0.60 -27.23 12.53
N ASN A 217 0.18 -26.89 11.48
CA ASN A 217 0.66 -25.51 11.29
C ASN A 217 -0.44 -24.58 10.75
N ILE A 218 -1.43 -25.14 10.04
CA ILE A 218 -2.48 -24.37 9.36
C ILE A 218 -3.90 -24.75 9.84
N HIS A 219 -4.07 -25.95 10.42
CA HIS A 219 -5.35 -26.45 10.90
C HIS A 219 -5.43 -26.49 12.43
N GLU A 220 -6.54 -25.99 12.97
CA GLU A 220 -6.93 -26.11 14.38
C GLU A 220 -7.96 -27.24 14.51
N ALA A 221 -7.53 -28.40 15.01
CA ALA A 221 -8.42 -29.53 15.27
C ALA A 221 -9.26 -29.27 16.53
N LEU A 222 -10.57 -29.10 16.37
CA LEU A 222 -11.50 -28.91 17.50
C LEU A 222 -12.12 -30.21 18.00
N MET A 223 -12.18 -31.21 17.13
CA MET A 223 -12.68 -32.55 17.47
C MET A 223 -11.93 -33.60 16.66
N GLN A 224 -11.80 -34.78 17.26
CA GLN A 224 -11.17 -35.92 16.62
C GLN A 224 -12.06 -37.16 16.77
N GLN A 225 -12.18 -37.95 15.71
CA GLN A 225 -12.89 -39.22 15.72
C GLN A 225 -12.01 -40.33 15.13
N PRO A 226 -11.99 -41.55 15.71
CA PRO A 226 -11.35 -42.69 15.09
C PRO A 226 -12.12 -43.15 13.83
N SER A 227 -11.38 -43.56 12.80
CA SER A 227 -11.92 -44.07 11.54
C SER A 227 -10.98 -45.10 10.92
N ASP A 228 -11.54 -46.19 10.40
CA ASP A 228 -10.79 -47.20 9.63
C ASP A 228 -10.66 -46.81 8.14
N GLU A 229 -11.28 -45.71 7.74
CA GLU A 229 -11.33 -45.25 6.34
C GLU A 229 -10.13 -44.37 5.96
N VAL A 230 -9.35 -43.91 6.93
CA VAL A 230 -8.23 -42.99 6.71
C VAL A 230 -6.92 -43.58 7.25
N GLU A 231 -5.85 -43.47 6.47
CA GLU A 231 -4.50 -43.91 6.87
C GLU A 231 -3.74 -42.81 7.61
N THR A 232 -4.09 -41.55 7.36
CA THR A 232 -3.50 -40.35 7.97
C THR A 232 -4.59 -39.44 8.56
N PRO A 233 -4.25 -38.59 9.55
CA PRO A 233 -5.19 -37.60 10.06
C PRO A 233 -5.75 -36.74 8.92
N THR A 234 -7.06 -36.81 8.70
CA THR A 234 -7.72 -36.18 7.54
C THR A 234 -8.92 -35.36 7.99
N VAL A 235 -9.13 -34.19 7.39
CA VAL A 235 -10.25 -33.30 7.69
C VAL A 235 -11.56 -33.93 7.21
N PHE A 236 -12.50 -34.19 8.13
CA PHE A 236 -13.83 -34.70 7.77
C PHE A 236 -14.93 -33.63 7.83
N LEU A 237 -14.69 -32.57 8.60
CA LEU A 237 -15.63 -31.48 8.78
C LEU A 237 -14.87 -30.17 8.87
N VAL A 238 -15.33 -29.18 8.13
CA VAL A 238 -14.80 -27.82 8.19
C VAL A 238 -15.84 -26.95 8.88
N MET A 239 -15.53 -26.50 10.09
CA MET A 239 -16.42 -25.63 10.87
C MET A 239 -16.21 -24.17 10.52
N GLN A 240 -14.94 -23.79 10.28
CA GLN A 240 -14.57 -22.46 9.85
C GLN A 240 -13.37 -22.55 8.92
N PRO A 241 -13.43 -21.97 7.70
CA PRO A 241 -12.34 -22.05 6.76
C PRO A 241 -11.11 -21.26 7.23
N GLY A 242 -9.93 -21.71 6.81
CA GLY A 242 -8.67 -21.00 7.01
C GLY A 242 -8.39 -20.01 5.89
N TYR A 243 -7.59 -18.99 6.19
CA TYR A 243 -7.11 -18.03 5.20
C TYR A 243 -5.61 -17.77 5.38
N MET A 244 -4.89 -17.70 4.26
CA MET A 244 -3.46 -17.44 4.19
C MET A 244 -3.16 -16.30 3.22
N LEU A 245 -2.16 -15.48 3.51
CA LEU A 245 -1.65 -14.43 2.63
C LEU A 245 -0.23 -14.82 2.21
N GLY A 246 -0.07 -15.30 0.98
CA GLY A 246 1.18 -15.91 0.52
C GLY A 246 1.53 -17.11 1.42
N GLU A 247 2.59 -16.98 2.22
CA GLU A 247 3.04 -18.00 3.18
C GLU A 247 2.57 -17.75 4.62
N ARG A 248 1.96 -16.59 4.89
CA ARG A 248 1.56 -16.18 6.24
C ARG A 248 0.12 -16.60 6.53
N VAL A 249 -0.06 -17.45 7.55
CA VAL A 249 -1.40 -17.79 8.07
C VAL A 249 -2.04 -16.55 8.70
N LEU A 250 -3.19 -16.13 8.18
CA LEU A 250 -4.02 -15.08 8.77
C LEU A 250 -4.98 -15.66 9.82
N ARG A 251 -5.56 -16.82 9.50
CA ARG A 251 -6.47 -17.57 10.37
C ARG A 251 -6.37 -19.06 10.07
N ALA A 252 -6.16 -19.88 11.11
CA ALA A 252 -6.17 -21.33 10.99
C ALA A 252 -7.58 -21.84 10.67
N ALA A 253 -7.68 -22.90 9.86
CA ALA A 253 -8.98 -23.53 9.61
C ALA A 253 -9.40 -24.37 10.82
N ARG A 254 -10.62 -24.18 11.30
CA ARG A 254 -11.17 -24.97 12.41
C ARG A 254 -11.88 -26.19 11.86
N VAL A 255 -11.33 -27.34 12.18
CA VAL A 255 -11.70 -28.60 11.53
C VAL A 255 -11.96 -29.70 12.54
N GLY A 256 -12.84 -30.64 12.15
CA GLY A 256 -12.91 -31.97 12.72
C GLY A 256 -12.00 -32.90 11.93
N VAL A 257 -11.21 -33.72 12.64
CA VAL A 257 -10.23 -34.63 12.05
C VAL A 257 -10.62 -36.09 12.31
N GLN A 258 -10.54 -36.93 11.29
CA GLN A 258 -10.56 -38.38 11.46
C GLN A 258 -9.13 -38.87 11.60
N ALA A 259 -8.87 -39.72 12.58
CA ALA A 259 -7.58 -40.37 12.76
C ALA A 259 -7.75 -41.88 12.58
N PRO A 260 -6.72 -42.59 12.05
CA PRO A 260 -6.72 -44.04 12.00
C PRO A 260 -7.01 -44.62 13.38
N ALA A 261 -7.88 -45.63 13.46
CA ALA A 261 -8.09 -46.36 14.70
C ALA A 261 -6.80 -47.11 15.09
N ASP A 262 -6.36 -46.97 16.35
CA ASP A 262 -5.21 -47.68 16.93
C ASP A 262 -5.42 -49.21 17.02
#